data_AF-A0A1S3SKJ5-F1
#
_entry.id   AF-A0A1S3SKJ5-F1
#
_cell.length_a   1.000
_cell.length_b   1.000
_cell.length_c   1.000
_cell.angle_alpha   90.00
_cell.angle_beta   90.00
_cell.angle_gamma   90.00
#
_symmetry.space_group_name_H-M   'P 1'
#
loop_
_entity.id
_entity.type
_entity.pdbx_description
1 polymer ?
#
loop_
_entity_poly.entity_id
_entity_poly.type
_entity_poly.pdbx_seq_one_letter_code
_entity_poly.pdbx_strand_id
1 'polypeptide(L)'
;MAPPLLLSSQALESEFVSCQLHQWIDLIFGYKQQGPEATRSLNVFYYLTYEGTINLSSITDPMLREAVEAQIRSFGQTPCQLLIEPHQPRSSAMQVVSLAHTYAHAHTD
;
A
#
# COMPACT_ATOMS: atom_id res chain seq x y z
N MET A 1 -14.21 25.88 15.59
CA MET A 1 -13.73 25.26 14.35
C MET A 1 -12.44 24.53 14.68
N ALA A 2 -12.41 23.19 14.61
CA ALA A 2 -11.20 22.42 14.90
C ALA A 2 -10.14 22.67 13.80
N PRO A 3 -8.84 22.72 14.14
CA PRO A 3 -7.79 22.92 13.14
C PRO A 3 -7.77 21.77 12.12
N PRO A 4 -7.49 22.02 10.82
CA PRO A 4 -7.59 21.02 9.76
C PRO A 4 -6.80 19.74 10.02
N LEU A 5 -5.62 19.86 10.64
CA LEU A 5 -4.77 18.72 10.98
C LEU A 5 -5.39 17.80 12.04
N LEU A 6 -6.19 18.37 12.97
CA LEU A 6 -6.87 17.58 13.98
C LEU A 6 -7.94 16.70 13.35
N LEU A 7 -8.66 17.23 12.34
CA LEU A 7 -9.68 16.48 11.62
C LEU A 7 -9.08 15.31 10.82
N SER A 8 -7.95 15.52 10.13
CA SER A 8 -7.27 14.45 9.41
C SER A 8 -6.77 13.35 10.34
N SER A 9 -6.18 13.72 11.48
CA SER A 9 -5.71 12.73 12.46
C SER A 9 -6.87 11.93 13.07
N GLN A 10 -7.97 12.60 13.42
CA GLN A 10 -9.16 11.92 13.95
C GLN A 10 -9.79 10.97 12.92
N ALA A 11 -9.78 11.33 11.63
CA ALA A 11 -10.25 10.45 10.58
C ALA A 11 -9.35 9.22 10.41
N LEU A 12 -8.01 9.40 10.45
CA LEU A 12 -7.04 8.30 10.35
C LEU A 12 -7.12 7.32 11.54
N GLU A 13 -7.38 7.84 12.74
CA GLU A 13 -7.55 7.03 13.96
C GLU A 13 -8.96 6.45 14.12
N SER A 14 -9.86 6.69 13.16
CA SER A 14 -11.22 6.14 13.21
C SER A 14 -11.24 4.63 13.05
N GLU A 15 -12.29 3.98 13.57
CA GLU A 15 -12.53 2.54 13.38
C GLU A 15 -12.64 2.15 11.90
N PHE A 16 -13.19 3.03 11.07
CA PHE A 16 -13.38 2.80 9.64
C PHE A 16 -12.03 2.69 8.91
N VAL A 17 -11.12 3.62 9.16
CA VAL A 17 -9.77 3.55 8.60
C VAL A 17 -9.03 2.35 9.19
N SER A 18 -9.11 2.15 10.52
CA SER A 18 -8.41 1.07 11.20
C SER A 18 -8.74 -0.32 10.63
N CYS A 19 -10.01 -0.60 10.29
CA CYS A 19 -10.40 -1.92 9.79
C CYS A 19 -10.01 -2.16 8.31
N GLN A 20 -9.77 -1.11 7.52
CA GLN A 20 -9.43 -1.21 6.10
C GLN A 20 -7.97 -0.86 5.78
N LEU A 21 -7.21 -0.25 6.71
CA LEU A 21 -5.87 0.26 6.46
C LEU A 21 -4.90 -0.82 5.94
N HIS A 22 -5.07 -2.07 6.37
CA HIS A 22 -4.28 -3.21 5.89
C HIS A 22 -4.34 -3.35 4.35
N GLN A 23 -5.48 -3.03 3.72
CA GLN A 23 -5.61 -3.10 2.25
C GLN A 23 -4.83 -1.99 1.55
N TRP A 24 -4.71 -0.82 2.17
CA TRP A 24 -3.84 0.24 1.66
C TRP A 24 -2.37 -0.14 1.83
N ILE A 25 -2.01 -0.75 2.97
CA ILE A 25 -0.66 -1.30 3.18
C ILE A 25 -0.33 -2.35 2.13
N ASP A 26 -1.29 -3.23 1.77
CA ASP A 26 -1.10 -4.23 0.71
C ASP A 26 -0.76 -3.61 -0.66
N LEU A 27 -1.30 -2.43 -0.96
CA LEU A 27 -1.02 -1.71 -2.21
C LEU A 27 0.37 -1.06 -2.20
N ILE A 28 0.75 -0.44 -1.08
CA ILE A 28 1.98 0.36 -1.02
C ILE A 28 3.21 -0.46 -0.65
N PHE A 29 3.07 -1.45 0.23
CA PHE A 29 4.18 -2.24 0.77
C PHE A 29 3.97 -3.75 0.67
N GLY A 30 2.76 -4.20 0.35
CA GLY A 30 2.42 -5.63 0.35
C GLY A 30 2.34 -6.25 -1.04
N TYR A 31 1.63 -7.39 -1.10
CA TYR A 31 1.60 -8.25 -2.28
C TYR A 31 0.93 -7.62 -3.52
N LYS A 32 0.13 -6.55 -3.34
CA LYS A 32 -0.55 -5.84 -4.44
C LYS A 32 0.28 -4.70 -5.05
N GLN A 33 1.54 -4.53 -4.61
CA GLN A 33 2.44 -3.52 -5.17
C GLN A 33 2.92 -3.89 -6.59
N GLN A 34 3.10 -5.19 -6.86
CA GLN A 34 3.66 -5.70 -8.12
C GLN A 34 2.92 -6.96 -8.62
N GLY A 35 3.24 -7.39 -9.84
CA GLY A 35 2.70 -8.63 -10.43
C GLY A 35 1.23 -8.56 -10.86
N PRO A 36 0.56 -9.72 -11.02
CA PRO A 36 -0.83 -9.78 -11.47
C PRO A 36 -1.80 -9.04 -10.55
N GLU A 37 -1.54 -9.07 -9.24
CA GLU A 37 -2.38 -8.44 -8.23
C GLU A 37 -2.36 -6.91 -8.32
N ALA A 38 -1.21 -6.31 -8.65
CA ALA A 38 -1.11 -4.88 -8.94
C ALA A 38 -1.95 -4.49 -10.17
N THR A 39 -2.01 -5.34 -11.19
CA THR A 39 -2.83 -5.08 -12.38
C THR A 39 -4.31 -5.17 -12.04
N ARG A 40 -4.71 -6.18 -11.25
CA ARG A 40 -6.09 -6.34 -10.79
C ARG A 40 -6.56 -5.18 -9.92
N SER A 41 -5.66 -4.57 -9.15
CA SER A 41 -5.95 -3.42 -8.28
C SER A 41 -5.70 -2.05 -8.93
N LEU A 42 -5.31 -2.00 -10.20
CA LEU A 42 -4.95 -0.78 -10.93
C LEU A 42 -3.82 0.02 -10.25
N ASN A 43 -2.85 -0.69 -9.68
CA ASN A 43 -1.74 -0.16 -8.89
C ASN A 43 -0.37 -0.36 -9.56
N VAL A 44 -0.32 -0.35 -10.90
CA VAL A 44 0.92 -0.48 -11.68
C VAL A 44 1.46 0.90 -12.02
N PHE A 45 2.70 1.17 -11.61
CA PHE A 45 3.43 2.41 -11.89
C PHE A 45 4.46 2.21 -13.01
N TYR A 46 5.15 3.28 -13.39
CA TYR A 46 6.17 3.22 -14.42
C TYR A 46 7.38 2.39 -13.95
N TYR A 47 7.95 1.54 -14.81
CA TYR A 47 8.95 0.54 -14.39
C TYR A 47 10.17 1.13 -13.65
N LEU A 48 10.55 2.38 -13.95
CA LEU A 48 11.66 3.08 -13.28
C LEU A 48 11.38 3.45 -11.82
N THR A 49 10.12 3.45 -11.39
CA THR A 49 9.78 3.79 -10.01
C THR A 49 10.05 2.62 -9.06
N TYR A 50 10.10 1.39 -9.57
CA TYR A 50 10.38 0.19 -8.77
C TYR A 50 11.88 0.00 -8.57
N GLU A 51 12.25 -0.39 -7.35
CA GLU A 51 13.63 -0.72 -7.01
C GLU A 51 14.15 -1.91 -7.83
N GLY A 52 15.43 -1.88 -8.21
CA GLY A 52 16.10 -3.00 -8.85
C GLY A 52 15.77 -3.21 -10.33
N THR A 53 14.89 -2.40 -10.94
CA THR A 53 14.57 -2.51 -12.37
C THR A 53 15.69 -2.02 -13.28
N ILE A 54 16.55 -1.11 -12.78
CA ILE A 54 17.72 -0.61 -13.49
C ILE A 54 18.95 -0.64 -12.61
N ASN A 55 20.04 -1.17 -13.16
CA ASN A 55 21.37 -0.98 -12.61
C ASN A 55 22.03 0.25 -13.27
N LEU A 56 22.12 1.37 -12.55
CA LEU A 56 22.72 2.61 -13.05
C LEU A 56 24.21 2.44 -13.42
N SER A 57 24.91 1.48 -12.80
CA SER A 57 26.32 1.21 -13.12
C SER A 57 26.52 0.48 -14.43
N SER A 58 25.49 -0.20 -14.96
CA SER A 58 25.57 -0.86 -16.27
C SER A 58 25.31 0.09 -17.44
N ILE A 59 24.84 1.31 -17.19
CA ILE A 59 24.60 2.31 -18.24
C ILE A 59 25.93 3.01 -18.57
N THR A 60 26.47 2.72 -19.75
CA THR A 60 27.75 3.29 -20.21
C THR A 60 27.62 4.68 -20.83
N ASP A 61 26.43 5.01 -21.37
CA ASP A 61 26.15 6.32 -21.94
C ASP A 61 25.87 7.35 -20.82
N PRO A 62 26.71 8.40 -20.67
CA PRO A 62 26.52 9.42 -19.65
C PRO A 62 25.19 10.17 -19.77
N MET A 63 24.73 10.45 -21.01
CA MET A 63 23.49 11.20 -21.23
C MET A 63 22.27 10.39 -20.80
N LEU A 64 22.23 9.12 -21.21
CA LEU A 64 21.16 8.22 -20.80
C LEU A 64 21.14 8.01 -19.28
N ARG A 65 22.32 7.87 -18.65
CA ARG A 65 22.42 7.73 -17.20
C ARG A 65 21.84 8.95 -16.48
N GLU A 66 22.23 10.15 -16.89
CA GLU A 66 21.72 11.40 -16.30
C GLU A 66 20.20 11.52 -16.46
N ALA A 67 19.67 11.18 -17.64
CA ALA A 67 18.23 11.19 -17.90
C ALA A 67 17.47 10.21 -17.00
N VAL A 68 17.99 9.00 -16.80
CA VAL A 68 17.38 7.99 -15.90
C VAL A 68 17.45 8.44 -14.45
N GLU A 69 18.58 8.99 -13.99
CA GLU A 69 18.71 9.52 -12.63
C GLU A 69 17.72 10.67 -12.36
N ALA A 70 17.58 11.59 -13.33
CA ALA A 70 16.61 12.68 -13.24
C ALA A 70 15.18 12.14 -13.20
N GLN A 71 14.86 11.14 -14.01
CA GLN A 71 13.54 10.51 -14.03
C GLN A 71 13.20 9.88 -12.67
N ILE A 72 14.11 9.11 -12.07
CA ILE A 72 13.91 8.47 -10.77
C ILE A 72 13.75 9.52 -9.66
N ARG A 73 14.57 10.58 -9.66
CA ARG A 73 14.50 11.64 -8.63
C ARG A 73 13.22 12.48 -8.71
N SER A 74 12.72 12.75 -9.91
CA SER A 74 11.67 13.75 -10.11
C SER A 74 10.28 13.17 -10.35
N PHE A 75 10.16 11.91 -10.79
CA PHE A 75 8.88 11.33 -11.23
C PHE A 75 8.40 10.15 -10.37
N GLY A 76 9.03 9.93 -9.22
CA GLY A 76 8.53 9.04 -8.18
C GLY A 76 9.42 7.83 -7.92
N GLN A 77 9.39 7.38 -6.67
CA GLN A 77 10.07 6.19 -6.20
C GLN A 77 9.06 5.37 -5.40
N THR A 78 8.73 4.18 -5.88
CA THR A 78 7.85 3.25 -5.19
C THR A 78 8.61 2.71 -3.97
N PRO A 79 8.02 2.73 -2.75
CA PRO A 79 8.67 2.16 -1.58
C PRO A 79 8.98 0.67 -1.76
N CYS A 80 9.96 0.16 -1.01
CA CYS A 80 10.32 -1.26 -1.05
C CYS A 80 9.13 -2.13 -0.65
N GLN A 81 8.93 -3.25 -1.36
CA GLN A 81 7.95 -4.25 -0.97
C GLN A 81 8.42 -4.97 0.31
N LEU A 82 7.63 -4.89 1.37
CA LEU A 82 7.96 -5.47 2.67
C LEU A 82 7.28 -6.83 2.88
N LEU A 83 6.12 -7.05 2.25
CA LEU A 83 5.32 -8.26 2.42
C LEU A 83 4.94 -8.85 1.07
N ILE A 84 5.02 -10.17 0.98
CA ILE A 84 4.56 -10.96 -0.18
C ILE A 84 3.21 -11.65 0.09
N GLU A 85 2.77 -11.63 1.34
CA GLU A 85 1.48 -12.16 1.78
C GLU A 85 0.52 -11.01 2.17
N PRO A 86 -0.81 -11.24 2.20
CA PRO A 86 -1.77 -10.25 2.66
C PRO A 86 -1.49 -9.76 4.09
N HIS A 87 -1.49 -8.45 4.28
CA HIS A 87 -1.31 -7.85 5.59
C HIS A 87 -2.48 -8.19 6.51
N GLN A 88 -2.19 -8.68 7.72
CA GLN A 88 -3.23 -9.02 8.68
C GLN A 88 -4.08 -7.79 9.04
N PRO A 89 -5.43 -7.89 9.02
CA PRO A 89 -6.26 -6.80 9.45
C PRO A 89 -6.01 -6.46 10.92
N ARG A 90 -6.00 -5.16 11.25
CA ARG A 90 -5.95 -4.72 12.64
C ARG A 90 -7.29 -5.05 13.31
N SER A 91 -7.25 -5.73 14.45
CA SER A 91 -8.44 -5.98 15.27
C SER A 91 -9.12 -4.65 15.64
N SER A 92 -10.24 -4.36 14.99
CA SER A 92 -11.13 -3.23 15.31
C SER A 92 -12.40 -3.74 15.99
N ALA A 93 -13.10 -2.90 16.76
CA ALA A 93 -14.34 -3.32 17.40
C ALA A 93 -15.39 -3.73 16.34
N MET A 94 -15.42 -3.09 15.17
CA MET A 94 -16.23 -3.53 14.03
C MET A 94 -15.94 -4.96 13.53
N GLN A 95 -14.68 -5.41 13.54
CA GLN A 95 -14.35 -6.80 13.19
C GLN A 95 -14.77 -7.78 14.27
N VAL A 96 -14.65 -7.39 15.54
CA VAL A 96 -15.13 -8.20 16.68
C VAL A 96 -16.66 -8.32 16.64
N VAL A 97 -17.38 -7.27 16.28
CA VAL A 97 -18.85 -7.29 16.11
C VAL A 97 -19.27 -8.20 14.95
N SER A 98 -18.57 -8.16 13.81
CA SER A 98 -18.84 -9.05 12.68
C SER A 98 -18.59 -10.53 13.03
N LEU A 99 -17.50 -10.82 13.75
CA LEU A 99 -17.25 -12.17 14.27
C LEU A 99 -18.31 -12.61 15.28
N ALA A 100 -18.70 -11.73 16.21
CA ALA A 100 -19.71 -12.03 17.22
C ALA A 100 -21.09 -12.29 16.60
N HIS A 101 -21.48 -11.53 15.58
CA HIS A 101 -22.73 -11.72 14.85
C HIS A 101 -22.75 -13.05 14.10
N THR A 102 -21.63 -13.42 13.46
CA THR A 102 -21.49 -14.71 12.76
C THR A 102 -21.53 -15.89 13.76
N TYR A 103 -20.87 -15.74 14.91
CA TYR A 103 -20.89 -16.75 15.98
C TYR A 103 -22.29 -16.96 16.57
N ALA A 104 -23.05 -15.88 16.77
CA ALA A 104 -24.41 -15.94 17.30
C ALA A 104 -25.36 -16.69 16.36
N HIS A 105 -25.24 -16.48 15.05
CA HIS A 105 -26.02 -17.22 14.04
C HIS A 105 -25.59 -18.67 13.89
N ALA A 106 -24.32 -19.01 14.08
CA ALA A 106 -23.83 -20.39 13.98
C ALA A 106 -24.23 -21.31 15.17
N HIS A 107 -24.79 -20.76 16.25
CA HIS A 107 -25.22 -21.51 17.45
C HIS A 107 -26.75 -21.53 17.63
N THR A 108 -27.52 -21.12 16.61
CA THR A 108 -29.00 -21.17 16.65
C THR A 108 -29.63 -22.28 15.80
N ASP A 109 -28.83 -23.18 15.21
CA ASP A 109 -29.28 -24.37 14.48
C ASP A 109 -28.92 -25.67 15.21
#